data_AF-A0A1G0S6V6-F1
#
_entry.id   AF-A0A1G0S6V6-F1
#
_cell.length_a   1.000
_cell.length_b   1.000
_cell.length_c   1.000
_cell.angle_alpha   90.00
_cell.angle_beta   90.00
_cell.angle_gamma   90.00
#
_symmetry.space_group_name_H-M   'P 1'
#
loop_
_entity.id
_entity.type
_entity.pdbx_description
1 polymer ?
#
loop_
_entity_poly.entity_id
_entity_poly.type
_entity_poly.pdbx_seq_one_letter_code
_entity_poly.pdbx_strand_id
1 'polypeptide(L)'
;MLKINEIYHSIQGESTHAGRPCVFVRLTYCNLRCTYCDTEYAFYEGKDLSVQQVIDEVEKYNCKLVEVTGGEPLVQMDECLDLMKMLCELGYEVMIETGGSLSIKDIDPRVKIIMDLKCPSSGMEKKNLYENLKYLKLTDELKIVMGNREDYEWSLEKIKQYNIQGKCTILFSVVFGELEPVQLINWILEDKL
;
A
#
# COMPACT_ATOMS: atom_id res chain seq x y z
N MET A 1 -14.44 0.33 16.17
CA MET A 1 -13.21 0.94 16.73
C MET A 1 -12.04 0.43 15.90
N LEU A 2 -11.03 1.25 15.65
CA LEU A 2 -9.80 0.84 14.98
C LEU A 2 -8.75 0.39 16.00
N LYS A 3 -8.16 -0.78 15.78
CA LYS A 3 -6.94 -1.20 16.45
C LYS A 3 -5.77 -0.54 15.74
N ILE A 4 -5.12 0.42 16.41
CA ILE A 4 -4.03 1.22 15.89
C ILE A 4 -2.71 0.76 16.50
N ASN A 5 -1.76 0.40 15.66
CA ASN A 5 -0.41 0.05 16.08
C ASN A 5 0.38 1.32 16.43
N GLU A 6 0.42 2.28 15.51
CA GLU A 6 1.11 3.56 15.68
C GLU A 6 0.52 4.67 14.80
N ILE A 7 0.66 5.92 15.25
CA ILE A 7 0.42 7.13 14.45
C ILE A 7 1.62 8.05 14.62
N TYR A 8 2.30 8.37 13.53
CA TYR A 8 3.56 9.11 13.58
C TYR A 8 3.74 9.99 12.34
N HIS A 9 4.56 11.02 12.47
CA HIS A 9 4.90 11.94 11.39
C HIS A 9 6.32 11.68 10.91
N SER A 10 6.47 11.44 9.61
CA SER A 10 7.74 11.10 8.97
C SER A 10 7.74 11.62 7.52
N ILE A 11 8.65 11.09 6.71
CA ILE A 11 8.72 11.31 5.27
C ILE A 11 8.24 10.04 4.56
N GLN A 12 7.40 10.20 3.53
CA GLN A 12 7.04 9.09 2.64
C GLN A 12 8.31 8.60 1.93
N GLY A 13 8.64 7.32 2.10
CA GLY A 13 9.84 6.68 1.57
C GLY A 13 9.64 6.05 0.19
N GLU A 14 8.41 5.75 -0.19
CA GLU A 14 8.06 5.02 -1.41
C GLU A 14 7.01 5.78 -2.22
N SER A 15 6.50 5.15 -3.30
CA SER A 15 5.47 5.71 -4.19
C SER A 15 5.94 6.94 -4.97
N THR A 16 5.07 7.55 -5.78
CA THR A 16 5.34 8.86 -6.39
C THR A 16 5.42 10.01 -5.36
N HIS A 17 5.15 9.72 -4.08
CA HIS A 17 5.14 10.67 -2.98
C HIS A 17 6.43 10.63 -2.15
N ALA A 18 7.42 9.83 -2.56
CA ALA A 18 8.71 9.74 -1.90
C ALA A 18 9.33 11.14 -1.67
N GLY A 19 9.73 11.44 -0.43
CA GLY A 19 10.29 12.72 0.00
C GLY A 19 9.31 13.73 0.58
N ARG A 20 7.99 13.45 0.57
CA ARG A 20 6.98 14.35 1.17
C ARG A 20 6.78 14.09 2.67
N PRO A 21 6.63 15.13 3.52
CA PRO A 21 6.13 14.94 4.89
C PRO A 21 4.76 14.25 4.89
N CYS A 22 4.60 13.25 5.75
CA CYS A 22 3.40 12.42 5.80
C CYS A 22 3.13 11.94 7.23
N VAL A 23 1.86 11.98 7.65
CA VAL A 23 1.39 11.30 8.85
C VAL A 23 0.98 9.89 8.47
N PHE A 24 1.60 8.90 9.09
CA PHE A 24 1.26 7.50 8.92
C PHE A 24 0.29 7.09 10.02
N VAL A 25 -0.80 6.43 9.63
CA VAL A 25 -1.76 5.77 10.51
C VAL A 25 -1.65 4.27 10.26
N ARG A 26 -0.90 3.56 11.11
CA ARG A 26 -0.65 2.12 10.98
C ARG A 26 -1.66 1.31 11.81
N LEU A 27 -2.46 0.47 11.15
CA LEU A 27 -3.50 -0.36 11.75
C LEU A 27 -3.00 -1.76 12.17
N THR A 28 -3.43 -2.27 13.31
CA THR A 28 -3.05 -3.64 13.68
C THR A 28 -3.74 -4.68 12.78
N TYR A 29 -3.11 -5.85 12.65
CA TYR A 29 -3.53 -7.06 11.93
C TYR A 29 -3.18 -7.09 10.43
N CYS A 30 -2.89 -8.30 9.94
CA CYS A 30 -2.74 -8.58 8.52
C CYS A 30 -3.24 -10.00 8.25
N ASN A 31 -3.92 -10.20 7.13
CA ASN A 31 -4.34 -11.52 6.64
C ASN A 31 -3.28 -12.19 5.74
N LEU A 32 -2.13 -11.53 5.51
CA LEU A 32 -0.99 -12.05 4.75
C LEU A 32 0.19 -12.37 5.68
N ARG A 33 1.09 -13.25 5.24
CA ARG A 33 2.35 -13.59 5.93
C ARG A 33 3.48 -13.63 4.92
N CYS A 34 3.76 -12.45 4.35
CA CYS A 34 4.78 -12.33 3.30
C CYS A 34 6.14 -12.76 3.85
N THR A 35 6.90 -13.54 3.09
CA THR A 35 8.23 -14.05 3.50
C THR A 35 9.20 -12.95 3.91
N TYR A 36 9.05 -11.75 3.33
CA TYR A 36 9.91 -10.59 3.54
C TYR A 36 9.20 -9.43 4.26
N CYS A 37 8.20 -9.71 5.09
CA CYS A 37 7.50 -8.65 5.82
C CYS A 37 8.46 -7.93 6.78
N ASP A 38 8.60 -6.62 6.62
CA ASP A 38 9.40 -5.75 7.48
C ASP A 38 8.63 -5.21 8.70
N THR A 39 7.31 -5.45 8.74
CA THR A 39 6.37 -4.87 9.71
C THR A 39 5.58 -5.95 10.46
N GLU A 40 6.21 -7.08 10.80
CA GLU A 40 5.54 -8.17 11.54
C GLU A 40 5.01 -7.74 12.91
N TYR A 41 5.63 -6.74 13.53
CA TYR A 41 5.19 -6.17 14.81
C TYR A 41 3.76 -5.61 14.76
N ALA A 42 3.28 -5.19 13.57
CA ALA A 42 1.92 -4.68 13.39
C ALA A 42 0.84 -5.79 13.38
N PHE A 43 1.20 -7.07 13.51
CA PHE A 43 0.22 -8.16 13.48
C PHE A 43 -0.57 -8.37 14.76
N TYR A 44 -0.09 -7.88 15.91
CA TYR A 44 -0.63 -8.28 17.21
C TYR A 44 -0.91 -7.12 18.17
N GLU A 45 -0.03 -6.12 18.21
CA GLU A 45 -0.08 -5.05 19.21
C GLU A 45 -0.80 -3.81 18.69
N GLY A 46 -1.50 -3.09 19.58
CA GLY A 46 -2.15 -1.83 19.27
C GLY A 46 -3.15 -1.37 20.33
N LYS A 47 -3.64 -0.14 20.16
CA LYS A 47 -4.66 0.49 21.01
C LYS A 47 -5.95 0.67 20.23
N ASP A 48 -7.07 0.42 20.89
CA ASP A 48 -8.39 0.65 20.29
C ASP A 48 -8.70 2.15 20.35
N LEU A 49 -8.79 2.79 19.18
CA LEU A 49 -9.15 4.19 19.00
C LEU A 49 -10.40 4.31 18.15
N SER A 50 -11.26 5.29 18.45
CA SER A 50 -12.34 5.67 17.54
C SER A 50 -11.78 6.42 16.34
N VAL A 51 -12.55 6.51 15.25
CA VAL A 51 -12.17 7.31 14.07
C VAL A 51 -11.87 8.76 14.48
N GLN A 52 -12.68 9.35 15.36
CA GLN A 52 -12.44 10.70 15.86
C GLN A 52 -11.13 10.82 16.63
N GLN A 53 -10.82 9.85 17.50
CA GLN A 53 -9.55 9.85 18.24
C GLN A 53 -8.35 9.75 17.30
N VAL A 54 -8.44 8.98 16.21
CA VAL A 54 -7.37 8.91 15.21
C VAL A 54 -7.19 10.26 14.51
N ILE A 55 -8.28 10.91 14.11
CA ILE A 55 -8.24 12.25 13.49
C ILE A 55 -7.62 13.27 14.44
N ASP A 56 -8.02 13.26 15.72
CA ASP A 56 -7.48 14.16 16.74
C ASP A 56 -5.97 13.98 16.93
N GLU A 57 -5.43 12.76 16.78
CA GLU A 57 -3.99 12.50 16.81
C GLU A 57 -3.29 13.00 15.53
N VAL A 58 -3.89 12.76 14.36
CA VAL A 58 -3.35 13.21 13.05
C VAL A 58 -3.24 14.74 13.00
N GLU A 59 -4.24 15.46 13.51
CA GLU A 59 -4.28 16.93 13.51
C GLU A 59 -3.10 17.59 14.24
N LYS A 60 -2.51 16.91 15.24
CA LYS A 60 -1.40 17.44 16.04
C LYS A 60 -0.13 17.68 15.22
N TYR A 61 0.03 17.00 14.09
CA TYR A 61 1.23 17.08 13.27
C TYR A 61 1.24 18.22 12.26
N ASN A 62 0.10 18.90 12.04
CA ASN A 62 -0.05 19.98 11.06
C ASN A 62 0.52 19.62 9.67
N CYS A 63 0.24 18.39 9.22
CA CYS A 63 0.70 17.85 7.95
C CYS A 63 -0.52 17.38 7.14
N LYS A 64 -0.61 17.80 5.88
CA LYS A 64 -1.80 17.57 5.04
C LYS A 64 -1.85 16.20 4.38
N LEU A 65 -0.73 15.51 4.27
CA LEU A 65 -0.67 14.18 3.67
C LEU A 65 -0.77 13.12 4.76
N VAL A 66 -1.74 12.23 4.63
CA VAL A 66 -1.97 11.11 5.55
C VAL A 66 -1.96 9.81 4.78
N GLU A 67 -1.19 8.83 5.24
CA GLU A 67 -1.21 7.47 4.72
C GLU A 67 -1.79 6.51 5.76
N VAL A 68 -2.88 5.84 5.39
CA VAL A 68 -3.45 4.73 6.18
C VAL A 68 -2.81 3.42 5.69
N THR A 69 -2.20 2.65 6.60
CA THR A 69 -1.35 1.51 6.23
C THR A 69 -1.40 0.37 7.24
N GLY A 70 -0.68 -0.72 6.91
CA GLY A 70 0.14 -1.63 7.73
C GLY A 70 -0.54 -2.20 8.97
N GLY A 71 -0.68 -3.48 9.31
CA GLY A 71 -0.59 -4.66 8.46
C GLY A 71 -1.52 -4.52 7.26
N GLU A 72 -2.58 -5.30 7.10
CA GLU A 72 -3.54 -5.02 6.02
C GLU A 72 -4.65 -4.09 6.56
N PRO A 73 -4.68 -2.78 6.21
CA PRO A 73 -5.65 -1.85 6.78
C PRO A 73 -7.10 -2.26 6.50
N LEU A 74 -7.35 -2.90 5.36
CA LEU A 74 -8.68 -3.37 4.98
C LEU A 74 -9.15 -4.60 5.76
N VAL A 75 -8.35 -5.16 6.67
CA VAL A 75 -8.85 -6.14 7.66
C VAL A 75 -9.87 -5.50 8.60
N GLN A 76 -9.74 -4.19 8.85
CA GLN A 76 -10.66 -3.39 9.67
C GLN A 76 -11.51 -2.48 8.77
N MET A 77 -12.10 -3.06 7.71
CA MET A 77 -12.65 -2.36 6.54
C MET A 77 -13.64 -1.25 6.88
N ASP A 78 -14.71 -1.53 7.64
CA ASP A 78 -15.79 -0.56 7.86
C ASP A 78 -15.25 0.74 8.48
N GLU A 79 -14.53 0.65 9.60
CA GLU A 79 -13.94 1.83 10.25
C GLU A 79 -12.76 2.43 9.47
N CYS A 80 -12.02 1.64 8.69
CA CYS A 80 -10.95 2.15 7.84
C CYS A 80 -11.52 3.04 6.72
N LEU A 81 -12.63 2.63 6.10
CA LEU A 81 -13.33 3.40 5.08
C LEU A 81 -13.89 4.71 5.67
N ASP A 82 -14.50 4.65 6.86
CA ASP A 82 -15.00 5.84 7.56
C ASP A 82 -13.87 6.82 7.89
N LEU A 83 -12.72 6.34 8.39
CA LEU A 83 -11.55 7.18 8.67
C LEU A 83 -11.07 7.92 7.42
N MET A 84 -10.83 7.21 6.33
CA MET A 84 -10.32 7.82 5.10
C MET A 84 -11.30 8.85 4.54
N LYS A 85 -12.60 8.53 4.55
CA LYS A 85 -13.64 9.46 4.10
C LYS A 85 -13.66 10.74 4.93
N MET A 86 -13.62 10.63 6.26
CA MET A 86 -13.61 11.80 7.15
C MET A 86 -12.34 12.64 6.97
N LEU A 87 -11.16 12.02 6.82
CA LEU A 87 -9.92 12.73 6.51
C LEU A 87 -10.04 13.52 5.19
N CYS A 88 -10.63 12.93 4.14
CA CYS A 88 -10.89 13.64 2.89
C CYS A 88 -11.89 14.80 3.07
N GLU A 89 -12.93 14.64 3.90
CA GLU A 89 -13.89 15.71 4.22
C GLU A 89 -13.24 16.89 4.97
N LEU A 90 -12.23 16.61 5.80
CA LEU A 90 -11.43 17.61 6.50
C LEU A 90 -10.33 18.24 5.62
N GLY A 91 -10.26 17.85 4.34
CA GLY A 91 -9.33 18.42 3.37
C GLY A 91 -7.89 17.92 3.49
N TYR A 92 -7.68 16.70 4.01
CA TYR A 92 -6.41 16.01 3.91
C TYR A 92 -6.24 15.37 2.52
N GLU A 93 -4.98 15.30 2.07
CA GLU A 93 -4.58 14.38 1.00
C GLU A 93 -4.42 12.99 1.63
N VAL A 94 -5.20 12.01 1.19
CA VAL A 94 -5.24 10.69 1.82
C VAL A 94 -4.72 9.62 0.86
N MET A 95 -3.82 8.79 1.35
CA MET A 95 -3.32 7.60 0.69
C MET A 95 -3.65 6.35 1.51
N ILE A 96 -3.79 5.22 0.84
CA ILE A 96 -3.85 3.90 1.48
C ILE A 96 -2.83 2.98 0.85
N GLU A 97 -2.03 2.32 1.69
CA GLU A 97 -1.20 1.20 1.27
C GLU A 97 -1.87 -0.12 1.65
N THR A 98 -2.17 -0.97 0.65
CA THR A 98 -2.86 -2.26 0.84
C THR A 98 -2.15 -3.37 0.06
N GLY A 99 -2.18 -4.60 0.58
CA GLY A 99 -1.61 -5.78 -0.07
C GLY A 99 -2.51 -6.39 -1.14
N GLY A 100 -3.65 -5.76 -1.47
CA GLY A 100 -4.51 -6.15 -2.59
C GLY A 100 -5.24 -7.49 -2.42
N SER A 101 -5.28 -8.03 -1.20
CA SER A 101 -5.95 -9.31 -0.89
C SER A 101 -7.42 -9.17 -0.50
N LEU A 102 -7.86 -7.94 -0.21
CA LEU A 102 -9.23 -7.56 0.15
C LEU A 102 -9.74 -6.51 -0.84
N SER A 103 -11.06 -6.39 -0.97
CA SER A 103 -11.69 -5.53 -1.98
C SER A 103 -11.35 -4.05 -1.76
N ILE A 104 -10.91 -3.37 -2.81
CA ILE A 104 -10.69 -1.91 -2.81
C ILE A 104 -11.87 -1.11 -3.37
N LYS A 105 -12.94 -1.79 -3.77
CA LYS A 105 -14.06 -1.22 -4.54
C LYS A 105 -14.72 -0.02 -3.87
N ASP A 106 -14.89 -0.09 -2.55
CA ASP A 106 -15.71 0.85 -1.78
C ASP A 106 -14.86 1.97 -1.13
N ILE A 107 -13.58 2.05 -1.50
CA ILE A 107 -12.68 3.14 -1.08
C ILE A 107 -13.14 4.46 -1.71
N ASP A 108 -13.18 5.53 -0.91
CA ASP A 108 -13.55 6.86 -1.37
C ASP A 108 -12.70 7.27 -2.60
N PRO A 109 -13.32 7.72 -3.71
CA PRO A 109 -12.59 8.04 -4.94
C PRO A 109 -11.51 9.12 -4.81
N ARG A 110 -11.53 9.92 -3.73
CA ARG A 110 -10.51 10.94 -3.44
C ARG A 110 -9.23 10.35 -2.85
N VAL A 111 -9.30 9.14 -2.28
CA VAL A 111 -8.15 8.45 -1.69
C VAL A 111 -7.29 7.87 -2.80
N LYS A 112 -5.99 8.16 -2.77
CA LYS A 112 -5.00 7.50 -3.63
C LYS A 112 -4.70 6.11 -3.11
N ILE A 113 -4.83 5.10 -3.96
CA ILE A 113 -4.55 3.71 -3.60
C ILE A 113 -3.15 3.35 -4.07
N ILE A 114 -2.31 2.88 -3.14
CA ILE A 114 -1.03 2.23 -3.41
C ILE A 114 -1.25 0.75 -3.12
N MET A 115 -1.52 -0.02 -4.18
CA MET A 115 -1.77 -1.45 -4.06
C MET A 115 -0.50 -2.23 -4.35
N ASP A 116 -0.03 -3.02 -3.39
CA ASP A 116 1.10 -3.92 -3.56
C ASP A 116 0.64 -5.30 -4.05
N LEU A 117 0.91 -5.60 -5.32
CA LEU A 117 0.60 -6.89 -5.93
C LEU A 117 1.68 -7.91 -5.56
N LYS A 118 1.30 -8.91 -4.78
CA LYS A 118 2.25 -9.83 -4.16
C LYS A 118 2.82 -10.82 -5.16
N CYS A 119 4.14 -10.76 -5.38
CA CYS A 119 4.86 -11.68 -6.25
C CYS A 119 5.00 -13.10 -5.64
N PRO A 120 5.35 -14.12 -6.44
CA PRO A 120 5.60 -15.48 -5.96
C PRO A 120 6.56 -15.56 -4.76
N SER A 121 7.66 -14.81 -4.75
CA SER A 121 8.63 -14.81 -3.62
C SER A 121 8.04 -14.37 -2.29
N SER A 122 6.95 -13.61 -2.29
CA SER A 122 6.23 -13.24 -1.07
C SER A 122 5.61 -14.45 -0.36
N GLY A 123 5.44 -15.58 -1.07
CA GLY A 123 4.65 -16.72 -0.61
C GLY A 123 3.13 -16.47 -0.59
N MET A 124 2.69 -15.26 -0.95
CA MET A 124 1.32 -14.78 -0.82
C MET A 124 0.64 -14.47 -2.16
N GLU A 125 1.27 -14.77 -3.30
CA GLU A 125 0.71 -14.50 -4.65
C GLU A 125 -0.74 -14.99 -4.82
N LYS A 126 -1.05 -16.18 -4.31
CA LYS A 126 -2.38 -16.80 -4.39
C LYS A 126 -3.46 -16.04 -3.62
N LYS A 127 -3.08 -15.07 -2.78
CA LYS A 127 -4.00 -14.21 -2.03
C LYS A 127 -4.35 -12.92 -2.77
N ASN A 128 -3.70 -12.61 -3.89
CA ASN A 128 -4.04 -11.44 -4.70
C ASN A 128 -5.49 -11.53 -5.18
N LEU A 129 -6.30 -10.53 -4.85
CA LEU A 129 -7.64 -10.37 -5.39
C LEU A 129 -7.53 -9.58 -6.70
N TYR A 130 -7.27 -10.28 -7.81
CA TYR A 130 -7.07 -9.66 -9.13
C TYR A 130 -8.25 -8.79 -9.61
N GLU A 131 -9.46 -8.99 -9.07
CA GLU A 131 -10.60 -8.11 -9.32
C GLU A 131 -10.29 -6.64 -8.97
N ASN A 132 -9.42 -6.39 -7.99
CA ASN A 132 -9.01 -5.06 -7.58
C ASN A 132 -8.36 -4.25 -8.72
N LEU A 133 -7.68 -4.92 -9.65
CA LEU A 133 -7.00 -4.26 -10.77
C LEU A 133 -7.96 -3.46 -11.69
N LYS A 134 -9.27 -3.74 -11.66
CA LYS A 134 -10.26 -2.98 -12.43
C LYS A 134 -10.75 -1.70 -11.73
N TYR A 135 -10.50 -1.58 -10.42
CA TYR A 135 -10.92 -0.45 -9.61
C TYR A 135 -9.81 0.61 -9.46
N LEU A 136 -8.56 0.27 -9.81
CA LEU A 136 -7.46 1.24 -9.85
C LEU A 136 -7.76 2.35 -10.86
N LYS A 137 -7.52 3.59 -10.43
CA LYS A 137 -7.67 4.82 -11.24
C LYS A 137 -6.30 5.38 -11.66
N LEU A 138 -6.31 6.35 -12.58
CA LEU A 138 -5.09 7.01 -13.08
C LEU A 138 -4.23 7.64 -11.99
N THR A 139 -4.85 8.06 -10.88
CA THR A 139 -4.17 8.65 -9.74
C THR A 139 -3.57 7.60 -8.79
N ASP A 140 -3.91 6.33 -8.96
CA ASP A 140 -3.43 5.24 -8.10
C ASP A 140 -2.10 4.68 -8.59
N GLU A 141 -1.54 3.78 -7.79
CA GLU A 141 -0.24 3.19 -8.00
C GLU A 141 -0.30 1.68 -7.74
N LEU A 142 0.18 0.90 -8.71
CA LEU A 142 0.42 -0.52 -8.54
C LEU A 142 1.90 -0.69 -8.19
N LYS A 143 2.16 -1.01 -6.92
CA LYS A 143 3.49 -1.36 -6.42
C LYS A 143 3.71 -2.86 -6.59
N ILE A 144 4.91 -3.26 -7.01
CA ILE A 144 5.29 -4.66 -7.14
C ILE A 144 6.70 -4.85 -6.58
N VAL A 145 6.79 -5.55 -5.44
CA VAL A 145 8.06 -5.81 -4.73
C VAL A 145 8.63 -7.17 -5.14
N MET A 146 9.83 -7.17 -5.73
CA MET A 146 10.44 -8.34 -6.36
C MET A 146 11.68 -8.81 -5.61
N GLY A 147 11.74 -10.10 -5.30
CA GLY A 147 12.90 -10.73 -4.68
C GLY A 147 13.85 -11.40 -5.67
N ASN A 148 13.44 -11.62 -6.92
CA ASN A 148 14.26 -12.31 -7.91
C ASN A 148 13.76 -12.05 -9.35
N ARG A 149 14.44 -12.69 -10.33
CA ARG A 149 14.11 -12.58 -11.76
C ARG A 149 12.75 -13.20 -12.11
N GLU A 150 12.34 -14.27 -11.42
CA GLU A 150 11.04 -14.92 -11.65
C GLU A 150 9.90 -13.96 -11.30
N ASP A 151 10.01 -13.22 -10.20
CA ASP A 151 9.03 -12.18 -9.84
C ASP A 151 8.94 -11.08 -10.89
N TYR A 152 10.08 -10.65 -11.45
CA TYR A 152 10.11 -9.65 -12.53
C TYR A 152 9.36 -10.13 -13.76
N GLU A 153 9.69 -11.32 -14.26
CA GLU A 153 9.03 -11.91 -15.44
C GLU A 153 7.53 -12.15 -15.20
N TRP A 154 7.19 -12.66 -14.01
CA TRP A 154 5.81 -12.80 -13.56
C TRP A 154 5.06 -11.47 -13.56
N SER A 155 5.71 -10.39 -13.10
CA SER A 155 5.12 -9.05 -13.05
C SER A 155 4.76 -8.54 -14.43
N LEU A 156 5.65 -8.69 -15.41
CA LEU A 156 5.40 -8.32 -16.79
C LEU A 156 4.24 -9.13 -17.39
N GLU A 157 4.17 -10.43 -17.10
CA GLU A 157 3.04 -11.27 -17.51
C GLU A 157 1.72 -10.74 -16.95
N LYS A 158 1.65 -10.41 -15.65
CA LYS A 158 0.42 -9.90 -15.03
C LYS A 158 0.02 -8.53 -15.55
N ILE A 159 0.96 -7.62 -15.72
CA ILE A 159 0.71 -6.29 -16.30
C ILE A 159 0.07 -6.42 -17.68
N LYS A 160 0.61 -7.33 -18.51
CA LYS A 160 0.06 -7.62 -19.84
C LYS A 160 -1.30 -8.32 -19.76
N GLN A 161 -1.41 -9.37 -18.95
CA GLN A 161 -2.62 -10.19 -18.79
C GLN A 161 -3.84 -9.32 -18.40
N TYR A 162 -3.64 -8.36 -17.49
CA TYR A 162 -4.71 -7.50 -16.98
C TYR A 162 -4.78 -6.11 -17.65
N ASN A 163 -3.97 -5.88 -18.69
CA ASN A 163 -3.88 -4.61 -19.43
C ASN A 163 -3.72 -3.41 -18.47
N ILE A 164 -2.73 -3.45 -17.58
CA ILE A 164 -2.54 -2.40 -16.55
C ILE A 164 -1.81 -1.18 -17.11
N GLN A 165 -1.07 -1.35 -18.21
CA GLN A 165 -0.33 -0.27 -18.83
C GLN A 165 -1.26 0.90 -19.20
N GLY A 166 -0.94 2.09 -18.71
CA GLY A 166 -1.74 3.30 -18.88
C GLY A 166 -2.97 3.44 -17.98
N LYS A 167 -3.28 2.47 -17.10
CA LYS A 167 -4.40 2.56 -16.14
C LYS A 167 -4.03 3.30 -14.85
N CYS A 168 -2.79 3.12 -14.39
CA CYS A 168 -2.24 3.71 -13.18
C CYS A 168 -0.71 3.73 -13.29
N THR A 169 -0.04 4.37 -12.33
CA THR A 169 1.43 4.32 -12.27
C THR A 169 1.86 2.93 -11.79
N ILE A 170 2.82 2.30 -12.48
CA ILE A 170 3.41 1.03 -12.05
C ILE A 170 4.76 1.34 -11.42
N LEU A 171 4.99 0.80 -10.23
CA LEU A 171 6.23 0.97 -9.48
C LEU A 171 6.85 -0.38 -9.17
N PHE A 172 8.12 -0.51 -9.54
CA PHE A 172 8.92 -1.70 -9.24
C PHE A 172 9.89 -1.40 -8.11
N SER A 173 9.90 -2.26 -7.10
CA SER A 173 10.85 -2.19 -6.00
C SER A 173 11.45 -3.57 -5.72
N VAL A 174 12.53 -3.59 -4.96
CA VAL A 174 13.26 -4.81 -4.61
C VAL A 174 12.94 -5.23 -3.18
N VAL A 175 12.95 -6.54 -2.93
CA VAL A 175 13.05 -7.06 -1.56
C VAL A 175 14.47 -6.78 -1.05
N PHE A 176 14.56 -6.02 0.04
CA PHE A 176 15.84 -5.63 0.62
C PHE A 176 16.67 -6.85 1.04
N GLY A 177 17.94 -6.89 0.62
CA GLY A 177 18.87 -7.98 0.93
C GLY A 177 18.73 -9.23 0.05
N GLU A 178 17.70 -9.31 -0.80
CA GLU A 178 17.46 -10.45 -1.70
C GLU A 178 17.76 -10.10 -3.17
N LEU A 179 17.35 -8.90 -3.62
CA LEU A 179 17.60 -8.40 -4.97
C LEU A 179 18.29 -7.05 -4.93
N GLU A 180 19.44 -6.94 -5.60
CA GLU A 180 20.15 -5.67 -5.69
C GLU A 180 19.42 -4.70 -6.64
N PRO A 181 19.20 -3.43 -6.24
CA PRO A 181 18.50 -2.46 -7.09
C PRO A 181 19.08 -2.33 -8.50
N VAL A 182 20.41 -2.42 -8.65
CA VAL A 182 21.08 -2.33 -9.96
C VAL A 182 20.68 -3.45 -10.91
N GLN A 183 20.37 -4.65 -10.38
CA GLN A 183 19.92 -5.77 -11.21
C GLN A 183 18.54 -5.49 -11.77
N LEU A 184 17.60 -5.05 -10.93
CA LEU A 184 16.26 -4.67 -11.37
C LEU A 184 16.30 -3.52 -12.39
N ILE A 185 17.12 -2.49 -12.15
CA ILE A 185 17.31 -1.37 -13.09
C ILE A 185 17.77 -1.88 -14.46
N ASN A 186 18.77 -2.76 -14.51
CA ASN A 186 19.26 -3.30 -15.77
C ASN A 186 18.16 -4.06 -16.53
N TRP A 187 17.35 -4.87 -15.85
CA TRP A 187 16.24 -5.60 -16.47
C TRP A 187 15.20 -4.67 -17.07
N ILE A 188 14.80 -3.63 -16.33
CA ILE A 188 13.86 -2.61 -16.80
C ILE A 188 14.39 -1.90 -18.06
N LEU A 189 15.68 -1.53 -18.05
CA LEU A 189 16.31 -0.86 -19.19
C LEU A 189 16.45 -1.77 -20.43
N GLU A 190 16.74 -3.06 -20.22
CA GLU A 190 16.79 -4.07 -21.29
C GLU A 190 15.42 -4.21 -21.99
N ASP A 191 14.33 -4.20 -21.21
CA ASP A 191 12.96 -4.34 -21.72
C ASP A 191 12.31 -3.03 -22.19
N LYS A 192 12.99 -1.88 -21.95
CA LYS A 192 12.57 -0.54 -22.40
C LYS A 192 11.17 -0.14 -21.89
N LEU A 193 10.93 -0.39 -20.61
CA LEU A 193 9.68 -0.06 -19.93
C LEU A 193 9.60 1.42 -19.53
#